data_AF-A0A085W523-F1
#
_entry.id   AF-A0A085W523-F1
#
_cell.length_a   1.000
_cell.length_b   1.000
_cell.length_c   1.000
_cell.angle_alpha   90.00
_cell.angle_beta   90.00
_cell.angle_gamma   90.00
#
_symmetry.space_group_name_H-M   'P 1'
#
loop_
_entity.id
_entity.type
_entity.pdbx_description
1 polymer ?
#
loop_
_entity_poly.entity_id
_entity_poly.type
_entity_poly.pdbx_seq_one_letter_code
_entity_poly.pdbx_strand_id
1 'polypeptide(L)'
;MVAEEQALMEILQRLGFTVTRILEREVIQYSCAGALIRFEQFPLMDTLVEVEGEPESIERVIQWMGLPRAGFTSEPLAKFVSRFEERTGRNALLARSHLMAHAPVA
;
A
#
# COMPACT_ATOMS: atom_id res chain seq x y z
N MET A 1 -16.28 12.44 -9.87
CA MET A 1 -15.84 13.84 -9.86
C MET A 1 -14.39 13.84 -9.41
N VAL A 2 -13.45 13.96 -10.34
CA VAL A 2 -12.04 14.14 -9.99
C VAL A 2 -11.82 15.64 -9.98
N ALA A 3 -11.61 16.22 -8.80
CA ALA A 3 -10.98 17.53 -8.74
C ALA A 3 -9.57 17.38 -9.33
N GLU A 4 -9.12 18.33 -10.15
CA GLU A 4 -7.73 18.34 -10.60
C GLU A 4 -6.82 18.19 -9.38
N GLU A 5 -5.94 17.20 -9.41
CA GLU A 5 -5.06 16.82 -8.30
C GLU A 5 -4.39 18.04 -7.66
N GLN A 6 -3.89 18.94 -8.52
CA GLN A 6 -3.24 20.17 -8.13
C GLN A 6 -4.15 21.10 -7.30
N ALA A 7 -5.41 21.26 -7.71
CA ALA A 7 -6.35 22.12 -7.00
C ALA A 7 -6.68 21.56 -5.60
N LEU A 8 -6.83 20.23 -5.48
CA LEU A 8 -7.04 19.60 -4.17
C LEU A 8 -5.81 19.78 -3.26
N MET A 9 -4.61 19.60 -3.82
CA MET A 9 -3.36 19.80 -3.09
C MET A 9 -3.22 21.22 -2.55
N GLU A 10 -3.55 22.24 -3.35
CA GLU A 10 -3.53 23.64 -2.91
C GLU A 10 -4.53 23.91 -1.78
N ILE A 11 -5.74 23.35 -1.85
CA ILE A 11 -6.74 23.48 -0.79
C ILE A 11 -6.21 22.89 0.52
N LEU A 12 -5.65 21.67 0.48
CA LEU A 12 -5.11 21.01 1.67
C LEU A 12 -3.95 21.81 2.28
N GLN A 13 -3.06 22.35 1.45
CA GLN A 13 -1.96 23.19 1.94
C GLN A 13 -2.46 24.48 2.61
N ARG A 14 -3.48 25.13 2.04
CA ARG A 14 -4.11 26.33 2.66
C ARG A 14 -4.78 26.03 3.98
N LEU A 15 -5.26 24.81 4.19
CA LEU A 15 -5.81 24.34 5.46
C LEU A 15 -4.72 23.94 6.47
N GLY A 16 -3.44 24.05 6.12
CA GLY A 16 -2.30 23.74 6.99
C GLY A 16 -1.85 22.28 6.96
N PHE A 17 -2.36 21.46 6.02
CA PHE A 17 -1.86 20.10 5.84
C PHE A 17 -0.53 20.10 5.08
N THR A 18 0.32 19.12 5.39
CA THR A 18 1.60 18.90 4.71
C THR A 18 1.70 17.46 4.24
N VAL A 19 2.43 17.24 3.14
CA VAL A 19 2.70 15.90 2.63
C VAL A 19 3.72 15.23 3.55
N THR A 20 3.33 14.15 4.21
CA THR A 20 4.22 13.36 5.06
C THR A 20 4.80 12.15 4.34
N ARG A 21 4.11 11.65 3.31
CA ARG A 21 4.54 10.49 2.53
C ARG A 21 3.88 10.48 1.16
N ILE A 22 4.60 9.98 0.15
CA ILE A 22 4.07 9.68 -1.18
C ILE A 22 4.10 8.17 -1.37
N LEU A 23 3.02 7.63 -1.95
CA LEU A 23 2.86 6.21 -2.24
C LEU A 23 2.54 6.07 -3.73
N GLU A 24 3.33 5.26 -4.43
CA GLU A 24 3.07 4.82 -5.80
C GLU A 24 2.87 3.31 -5.77
N ARG A 25 1.74 2.86 -6.29
CA ARG A 25 1.39 1.44 -6.39
C ARG A 25 0.50 1.19 -7.58
N GLU A 26 0.68 0.04 -8.21
CA GLU A 26 -0.30 -0.49 -9.14
C GLU A 26 -1.27 -1.37 -8.35
N VAL A 27 -2.58 -1.12 -8.50
CA VAL A 27 -3.62 -1.84 -7.76
C VAL A 27 -4.52 -2.56 -8.74
N ILE A 28 -4.59 -3.89 -8.59
CA ILE A 28 -5.56 -4.73 -9.29
C ILE A 28 -6.60 -5.17 -8.26
N GLN A 29 -7.87 -4.93 -8.56
CA GLN A 29 -8.97 -5.13 -7.64
C GLN A 29 -10.01 -6.10 -8.18
N TYR A 30 -10.47 -7.01 -7.32
CA TYR A 30 -11.52 -7.97 -7.62
C TYR A 30 -12.58 -7.96 -6.52
N SER A 31 -13.85 -8.11 -6.90
CA SER A 31 -14.94 -8.38 -5.97
C SER A 31 -15.26 -9.88 -6.00
N CYS A 32 -15.17 -10.55 -4.86
CA CYS A 32 -15.39 -11.99 -4.75
C CYS A 32 -16.11 -12.33 -3.44
N ALA A 33 -17.20 -13.10 -3.52
CA ALA A 33 -17.95 -13.59 -2.37
C ALA A 33 -18.30 -12.53 -1.29
N GLY A 34 -18.57 -11.30 -1.71
CA GLY A 34 -18.90 -10.19 -0.80
C GLY A 34 -17.69 -9.53 -0.13
N ALA A 35 -16.46 -9.89 -0.51
CA ALA A 35 -15.24 -9.19 -0.14
C ALA A 35 -14.57 -8.55 -1.36
N LEU A 36 -13.76 -7.54 -1.09
CA LEU A 36 -12.88 -6.87 -2.03
C LEU A 36 -11.46 -7.40 -1.84
N ILE A 37 -10.81 -7.80 -2.91
CA ILE A 37 -9.41 -8.24 -2.92
C ILE A 37 -8.61 -7.21 -3.70
N ARG A 38 -7.57 -6.64 -3.09
CA ARG A 38 -6.63 -5.74 -3.73
C ARG A 38 -5.24 -6.36 -3.75
N PHE A 39 -4.67 -6.50 -4.94
CA PHE A 39 -3.26 -6.80 -5.13
C PHE A 39 -2.54 -5.49 -5.39
N GLU A 40 -1.64 -5.13 -4.48
CA GLU A 40 -0.91 -3.86 -4.53
C GLU A 40 0.57 -4.12 -4.82
N GLN A 41 1.00 -3.72 -6.00
CA GLN A 41 2.39 -3.84 -6.41
C GLN A 41 3.10 -2.52 -6.15
N PHE A 42 4.03 -2.56 -5.19
CA PHE A 42 4.93 -1.44 -4.92
C PHE A 42 6.18 -1.57 -5.82
N PRO A 43 6.61 -0.50 -6.51
CA PRO A 43 7.67 -0.59 -7.54
C PRO A 43 9.00 -1.21 -7.07
N LEU A 44 9.32 -1.11 -5.78
CA LEU A 44 10.62 -1.46 -5.21
C LEU A 44 10.48 -2.19 -3.86
N MET A 45 9.34 -2.84 -3.63
CA MET A 45 9.04 -3.63 -2.44
C MET A 45 8.23 -4.89 -2.86
N ASP A 46 7.93 -5.76 -1.91
CA ASP A 46 7.01 -6.89 -2.13
C ASP A 46 5.60 -6.43 -2.56
N THR A 47 4.84 -7.37 -3.15
CA THR A 47 3.41 -7.22 -3.41
C THR A 47 2.60 -7.50 -2.15
N LEU A 48 1.62 -6.64 -1.87
CA LEU A 48 0.67 -6.81 -0.78
C LEU A 48 -0.67 -7.33 -1.30
N VAL A 49 -1.32 -8.20 -0.53
CA VAL A 49 -2.73 -8.58 -0.76
C VAL A 49 -3.54 -8.07 0.40
N GLU A 50 -4.52 -7.20 0.12
CA GLU A 50 -5.52 -6.75 1.09
C GLU A 50 -6.87 -7.39 0.79
N VAL A 51 -7.55 -7.86 1.83
CA VAL A 51 -8.92 -8.37 1.74
C VAL A 51 -9.79 -7.53 2.67
N GLU A 52 -10.85 -6.96 2.13
CA GLU A 52 -11.73 -6.03 2.83
C GLU A 52 -13.19 -6.46 2.66
N GLY A 53 -13.98 -6.37 3.73
CA GLY A 53 -15.39 -6.74 3.73
C GLY A 53 -15.83 -7.20 5.11
N GLU A 54 -16.99 -7.84 5.18
CA GLU A 54 -17.46 -8.46 6.42
C GLU A 54 -16.52 -9.60 6.86
N PRO A 55 -16.31 -9.81 8.16
CA PRO A 55 -15.36 -10.81 8.68
C PRO A 55 -15.52 -12.21 8.06
N GLU A 56 -16.76 -12.67 7.91
CA GLU A 56 -17.05 -13.98 7.30
C GLU A 56 -16.65 -14.07 5.82
N SER A 57 -16.85 -12.98 5.08
CA SER A 57 -16.46 -12.89 3.67
C SER A 57 -14.94 -12.84 3.51
N ILE A 58 -14.25 -12.10 4.40
CA ILE A 58 -12.79 -12.05 4.46
C ILE A 58 -12.21 -13.45 4.68
N GLU A 59 -12.67 -14.16 5.71
CA GLU A 59 -12.14 -15.49 6.05
C GLU A 59 -12.39 -16.50 4.92
N ARG A 60 -13.58 -16.46 4.30
CA ARG A 60 -13.92 -17.31 3.16
C ARG A 60 -12.98 -17.09 1.99
N VAL A 61 -12.72 -15.83 1.65
CA VAL A 61 -11.83 -15.47 0.53
C VAL A 61 -10.37 -15.82 0.84
N ILE A 62 -9.90 -15.61 2.08
CA ILE A 62 -8.55 -16.03 2.49
C ILE A 62 -8.38 -17.55 2.31
N GLN A 63 -9.36 -18.34 2.74
CA GLN A 63 -9.35 -19.79 2.55
C GLN A 63 -9.27 -20.17 1.07
N TRP A 64 -10.03 -19.50 0.20
CA TRP A 64 -10.03 -19.77 -1.24
C TRP A 64 -8.74 -19.39 -1.94
N MET A 65 -8.07 -18.32 -1.51
CA MET A 65 -6.78 -17.90 -2.07
C MET A 65 -5.66 -18.93 -1.83
N GLY A 66 -5.83 -19.83 -0.85
CA GLY A 66 -4.83 -20.86 -0.54
C GLY A 66 -3.52 -20.33 0.04
N LEU A 67 -3.46 -19.04 0.38
CA LEU A 67 -2.32 -18.42 1.05
C LEU A 67 -2.36 -18.70 2.56
N PRO A 68 -1.21 -18.76 3.26
CA PRO A 68 -1.19 -18.99 4.70
C PRO A 68 -1.98 -17.91 5.45
N ARG A 69 -3.00 -18.32 6.23
CA ARG A 69 -3.84 -17.39 7.01
C ARG A 69 -3.03 -16.48 7.94
N ALA A 70 -1.91 -16.98 8.47
CA ALA A 70 -1.00 -16.23 9.32
C ALA A 70 -0.34 -15.01 8.63
N GLY A 71 -0.30 -14.98 7.30
CA GLY A 71 0.17 -13.84 6.52
C GLY A 71 -0.83 -12.69 6.43
N PHE A 72 -2.11 -12.94 6.75
CA PHE A 72 -3.15 -11.91 6.76
C PHE A 72 -3.26 -11.30 8.16
N THR A 73 -2.75 -10.08 8.31
CA THR A 73 -2.77 -9.33 9.56
C THR A 73 -3.54 -8.03 9.40
N SER A 74 -3.96 -7.44 10.52
CA SER A 74 -4.56 -6.10 10.56
C SER A 74 -3.52 -5.00 10.82
N GLU A 75 -2.24 -5.30 10.57
CA GLU A 75 -1.15 -4.36 10.86
C GLU A 75 -1.07 -3.28 9.79
N PRO A 76 -0.59 -2.07 10.16
CA PRO A 76 -0.44 -0.99 9.19
C PRO A 76 0.68 -1.27 8.19
N LEU A 77 0.62 -0.64 7.03
CA LEU A 77 1.64 -0.70 5.97
C LEU A 77 3.07 -0.43 6.50
N ALA A 78 3.23 0.41 7.52
CA ALA A 78 4.53 0.67 8.14
C ALA A 78 5.19 -0.61 8.70
N LYS A 79 4.42 -1.57 9.25
CA LYS A 79 4.96 -2.85 9.72
C LYS A 79 5.34 -3.78 8.58
N PHE A 80 4.57 -3.76 7.50
CA PHE A 80 4.91 -4.49 6.27
C PHE A 80 6.25 -3.99 5.68
N VAL A 81 6.42 -2.67 5.61
CA VAL A 81 7.67 -2.00 5.22
C VAL A 81 8.82 -2.45 6.11
N SER A 82 8.69 -2.37 7.44
CA SER A 82 9.76 -2.78 8.36
C SER A 82 10.15 -4.25 8.18
N ARG A 83 9.18 -5.17 8.01
CA ARG A 83 9.49 -6.58 7.76
C ARG A 83 10.25 -6.81 6.47
N PHE A 84 9.92 -6.07 5.41
CA PHE A 84 10.67 -6.14 4.15
C PHE A 84 12.12 -5.68 4.35
N GLU A 85 12.31 -4.56 5.04
CA GLU A 85 13.63 -3.99 5.29
C GLU A 85 14.48 -4.91 6.17
N GLU A 86 13.91 -5.43 7.25
CA GLU A 86 14.57 -6.40 8.15
C GLU A 86 14.95 -7.69 7.41
N ARG A 87 14.05 -8.22 6.59
CA ARG A 87 14.26 -9.49 5.87
C ARG A 87 15.28 -9.35 4.73
N THR A 88 15.34 -8.21 4.06
CA THR A 88 16.14 -8.03 2.83
C THR A 88 17.38 -7.18 3.01
N GLY A 89 17.47 -6.39 4.10
CA GLY A 89 18.51 -5.38 4.31
C GLY A 89 18.42 -4.19 3.35
N ARG A 90 17.34 -4.07 2.56
CA ARG A 90 17.13 -3.00 1.59
C ARG A 90 16.07 -2.04 2.10
N ASN A 91 16.28 -0.73 1.95
CA ASN A 91 15.25 0.27 2.23
C ASN A 91 14.04 0.06 1.30
N ALA A 92 12.85 0.07 1.87
CA ALA A 92 11.61 -0.03 1.13
C ALA A 92 11.28 1.33 0.49
N LEU A 93 11.18 1.36 -0.84
CA LEU A 93 10.84 2.57 -1.57
C LEU A 93 9.40 2.47 -2.05
N LEU A 94 8.52 3.23 -1.37
CA LEU A 94 7.09 3.24 -1.68
C LEU A 94 6.69 4.15 -2.84
N ALA A 95 7.62 4.95 -3.34
CA ALA A 95 7.42 5.82 -4.50
C ALA A 95 8.75 5.96 -5.24
N ARG A 96 8.69 6.08 -6.57
CA ARG A 96 9.89 6.19 -7.40
C ARG A 96 10.60 7.52 -7.15
N SER A 97 9.87 8.58 -6.78
CA SER A 97 10.43 9.85 -6.33
C SER A 97 11.41 9.72 -5.15
N HIS A 98 11.26 8.70 -4.30
CA HIS A 98 12.21 8.44 -3.21
C HIS A 98 13.61 8.00 -3.69
N LEU A 99 13.76 7.53 -4.94
CA LEU A 99 15.07 7.21 -5.51
C LEU A 99 15.97 8.46 -5.63
N MET A 100 15.38 9.63 -5.88
CA MET A 100 16.15 10.87 -6.05
C MET A 100 16.57 11.52 -4.73
N ALA A 101 15.88 11.21 -3.63
CA ALA A 101 16.21 11.71 -2.29
C ALA A 101 17.41 10.98 -1.64
N HIS A 102 17.83 9.84 -2.20
CA HIS A 102 18.93 9.01 -1.69
C HIS A 102 20.12 8.91 -2.65
N ALA A 103 20.18 9.72 -3.71
CA ALA A 103 21.40 9.87 -4.48
C ALA A 103 22.48 10.53 -3.57
N PRO A 104 23.68 9.96 -3.46
CA PRO A 104 24.77 10.65 -2.77
C PRO A 104 25.01 11.97 -3.49
N VAL A 105 25.09 13.06 -2.73
CA VAL A 105 25.63 14.32 -3.24
C VAL A 105 27.05 14.02 -3.67
N ALA A 106 27.28 14.06 -4.99
CA ALA A 106 28.62 13.97 -5.58
C ALA A 106 29.42 15.24 -5.32
#